data_AF-A0A519S8L7-F1
#
_entry.id   AF-A0A519S8L7-F1
#
_cell.length_a   1.000
_cell.length_b   1.000
_cell.length_c   1.000
_cell.angle_alpha   90.00
_cell.angle_beta   90.00
_cell.angle_gamma   90.00
#
_symmetry.space_group_name_H-M   'P 1'
#
loop_
_entity.id
_entity.type
_entity.pdbx_description
1 polymer ?
#
loop_
_entity_poly.entity_id
_entity_poly.type
_entity_poly.pdbx_seq_one_letter_code
_entity_poly.pdbx_strand_id
1 'polypeptide(L)'
;MFSVKTISFKATLLLGSGIVISSCGSSKYAATEKIYKEKTKEFAKIITSTPPVGQLYDTLNPTNQQWIGSVNFGIRKPNFVILHHTAQDSLAQTTANFIGHSDIAPKRKPDPNKFPWKKLALKGFGFWYDDILKNPPVDFDTTNALKLMGYDTSDIGATITAFKRHFIQTDIMPKLTPVDILVLYNVYTKY
;
A
#
# COMPACT_ATOMS: atom_id res chain seq x y z
N MET A 1 10.08 29.03 87.87
CA MET A 1 8.81 29.23 87.13
C MET A 1 9.03 30.38 86.16
N PHE A 2 8.64 30.18 84.90
CA PHE A 2 8.69 31.08 83.71
C PHE A 2 10.02 31.22 82.91
N SER A 3 9.81 31.05 81.60
CA SER A 3 10.67 30.90 80.43
C SER A 3 10.97 32.25 79.76
N VAL A 4 11.95 32.33 78.83
CA VAL A 4 11.82 32.97 77.50
C VAL A 4 13.04 32.61 76.60
N LYS A 5 12.74 32.55 75.29
CA LYS A 5 13.37 31.89 74.14
C LYS A 5 14.68 32.49 73.61
N THR A 6 15.50 31.64 72.97
CA THR A 6 16.57 32.00 72.03
C THR A 6 16.10 31.87 70.58
N ILE A 7 16.40 32.86 69.74
CA ILE A 7 16.19 32.82 68.28
C ILE A 7 17.50 33.23 67.59
N SER A 8 17.95 32.38 66.67
CA SER A 8 19.17 32.45 65.86
C SER A 8 18.93 33.18 64.54
N PHE A 9 19.94 33.92 64.04
CA PHE A 9 19.93 34.46 62.67
C PHE A 9 21.28 34.27 61.95
N LYS A 10 21.26 33.28 61.06
CA LYS A 10 21.86 33.15 59.71
C LYS A 10 23.25 33.72 59.42
N ALA A 11 24.16 32.81 59.07
CA ALA A 11 25.43 33.08 58.41
C ALA A 11 25.53 32.33 57.06
N THR A 12 25.99 33.08 56.06
CA THR A 12 26.97 32.68 55.02
C THR A 12 26.51 31.88 53.78
N LEU A 13 26.54 32.64 52.68
CA LEU A 13 26.76 32.32 51.27
C LEU A 13 27.70 31.13 51.00
N LEU A 14 27.28 30.18 50.14
CA LEU A 14 28.17 29.27 49.39
C LEU A 14 27.44 28.82 48.11
N LEU A 15 27.70 29.51 46.99
CA LEU A 15 27.38 29.00 45.65
C LEU A 15 28.66 28.42 45.05
N GLY A 16 28.79 27.09 45.12
CA GLY A 16 29.85 26.30 44.51
C GLY A 16 29.25 25.21 43.64
N SER A 17 29.64 25.25 42.37
CA SER A 17 29.40 24.37 41.21
C SER A 17 29.03 22.89 41.47
N GLY A 18 28.16 22.35 40.62
CA GLY A 18 27.90 20.91 40.49
C GLY A 18 27.04 20.57 39.27
N ILE A 19 27.63 20.61 38.08
CA ILE A 19 27.05 20.02 36.86
C ILE A 19 26.98 18.50 37.06
N VAL A 20 25.76 17.95 37.08
CA VAL A 20 25.52 16.49 36.97
C VAL A 20 24.85 16.22 35.62
N ILE A 21 25.58 15.46 34.82
CA ILE A 21 25.23 14.96 33.50
C ILE A 21 24.09 13.94 33.67
N SER A 22 22.87 14.27 33.24
CA SER A 22 21.80 13.28 33.09
C SER A 22 21.65 12.89 31.63
N SER A 23 22.25 11.75 31.30
CA SER A 23 21.93 10.94 30.12
C SER A 23 20.73 10.06 30.44
N CYS A 24 19.57 10.33 29.85
CA CYS A 24 18.53 9.32 29.56
C CYS A 24 17.60 9.84 28.45
N GLY A 25 17.45 9.05 27.38
CA GLY A 25 16.93 9.46 26.07
C GLY A 25 15.51 10.00 26.07
N SER A 26 15.28 11.01 25.23
CA SER A 26 13.99 11.62 25.00
C SER A 26 12.99 10.63 24.42
N SER A 27 12.00 10.18 25.19
CA SER A 27 10.82 9.51 24.66
C SER A 27 9.87 10.55 24.07
N LYS A 28 10.27 11.14 22.93
CA LYS A 28 9.45 12.11 22.17
C LYS A 28 8.04 11.57 21.82
N TYR A 29 7.84 10.26 22.00
CA TYR A 29 6.64 9.50 21.69
C TYR A 29 6.16 8.63 22.87
N ALA A 30 6.58 8.87 24.12
CA ALA A 30 6.13 8.04 25.27
C ALA A 30 4.60 7.95 25.38
N ALA A 31 3.90 9.05 25.10
CA ALA A 31 2.45 9.09 25.10
C ALA A 31 1.85 8.22 23.98
N THR A 32 2.39 8.26 22.76
CA THR A 32 1.91 7.43 21.63
C THR A 32 2.31 5.96 21.80
N GLU A 33 3.46 5.67 22.41
CA GLU A 33 3.91 4.32 22.73
C GLU A 33 3.01 3.65 23.77
N LYS A 34 2.53 4.43 24.75
CA LYS A 34 1.54 3.95 25.72
C LYS A 34 0.21 3.60 25.04
N ILE A 35 -0.30 4.48 24.17
CA ILE A 35 -1.52 4.25 23.38
C ILE A 35 -1.37 2.99 22.50
N TYR A 36 -0.21 2.82 21.85
CA TYR A 36 0.11 1.65 21.05
C TYR A 36 0.07 0.35 21.87
N LYS A 37 0.68 0.35 23.07
CA LYS A 37 0.69 -0.80 23.98
C LYS A 37 -0.71 -1.14 24.49
N GLU A 38 -1.55 -0.14 24.78
CA GLU A 38 -2.94 -0.33 25.19
C GLU A 38 -3.79 -0.93 24.05
N LYS A 39 -3.70 -0.35 22.85
CA LYS A 39 -4.39 -0.86 21.65
C LYS A 39 -3.97 -2.29 21.32
N THR A 40 -2.69 -2.62 21.45
CA THR A 40 -2.16 -3.97 21.21
C THR A 40 -2.78 -4.99 22.17
N LYS A 41 -2.94 -4.64 23.45
CA LYS A 41 -3.60 -5.51 24.45
C LYS A 41 -5.10 -5.67 24.18
N GLU A 42 -5.76 -4.61 23.73
CA GLU A 42 -7.17 -4.63 23.33
C GLU A 42 -7.41 -5.61 22.16
N PHE A 43 -6.58 -5.53 21.11
CA PHE A 43 -6.65 -6.46 19.97
C PHE A 43 -6.36 -7.91 20.38
N ALA A 44 -5.38 -8.14 21.26
CA ALA A 44 -5.08 -9.49 21.76
C ALA A 44 -6.30 -10.12 22.47
N LYS A 45 -7.04 -9.32 23.25
CA LYS A 45 -8.24 -9.79 23.95
C LYS A 45 -9.37 -10.16 22.97
N ILE A 46 -9.57 -9.36 21.92
CA ILE A 46 -10.57 -9.60 20.87
C ILE A 46 -10.26 -10.87 20.07
N ILE A 47 -8.98 -11.10 19.75
CA ILE A 47 -8.53 -12.31 19.05
C ILE A 47 -8.77 -13.56 19.90
N THR A 48 -8.65 -13.44 21.22
CA THR A 48 -8.79 -14.57 22.16
C THR A 48 -10.26 -14.94 22.43
N SER A 49 -11.23 -14.09 22.04
CA SER A 49 -12.65 -14.29 22.37
C SER A 49 -13.49 -15.03 21.31
N THR A 50 -12.91 -15.63 20.27
CA THR A 50 -13.68 -16.35 19.21
C THR A 50 -12.85 -17.44 18.50
N PRO A 51 -13.47 -18.52 17.97
CA PRO A 51 -14.52 -18.46 16.92
C PRO A 51 -15.97 -18.50 17.44
N PRO A 52 -16.95 -17.92 16.70
CA PRO A 52 -18.35 -17.82 17.15
C PRO A 52 -19.14 -19.12 16.92
N VAL A 53 -20.03 -19.45 17.86
CA VAL A 53 -21.00 -20.55 17.73
C VAL A 53 -22.08 -20.15 16.72
N GLY A 54 -22.28 -20.97 15.67
CA GLY A 54 -23.37 -20.79 14.70
C GLY A 54 -23.00 -20.16 13.35
N GLN A 55 -21.71 -20.11 12.98
CA GLN A 55 -21.32 -19.66 11.64
C GLN A 55 -21.80 -20.66 10.57
N LEU A 56 -22.78 -20.27 9.77
CA LEU A 56 -23.33 -21.08 8.67
C LEU A 56 -22.28 -21.22 7.57
N TYR A 57 -21.90 -22.46 7.26
CA TYR A 57 -21.00 -22.81 6.17
C TYR A 57 -21.82 -23.30 4.96
N ASP A 58 -21.28 -23.07 3.76
CA ASP A 58 -21.82 -23.71 2.55
C ASP A 58 -21.50 -25.21 2.61
N THR A 59 -22.53 -26.06 2.51
CA THR A 59 -22.43 -27.48 2.84
C THR A 59 -21.87 -28.27 1.65
N LEU A 60 -20.55 -28.46 1.63
CA LEU A 60 -19.97 -29.57 0.87
C LEU A 60 -20.30 -30.90 1.58
N ASN A 61 -20.54 -31.98 0.84
CA ASN A 61 -20.90 -33.29 1.40
C ASN A 61 -19.87 -33.73 2.48
N PRO A 62 -20.30 -34.08 3.72
CA PRO A 62 -19.42 -34.27 4.88
C PRO A 62 -18.34 -35.35 4.73
N THR A 63 -18.47 -36.29 3.81
CA THR A 63 -17.41 -37.28 3.51
C THR A 63 -16.18 -36.69 2.82
N ASN A 64 -16.31 -35.51 2.21
CA ASN A 64 -15.23 -34.87 1.43
C ASN A 64 -14.62 -33.66 2.15
N GLN A 65 -15.10 -33.31 3.34
CA GLN A 65 -14.56 -32.21 4.13
C GLN A 65 -13.39 -32.71 4.98
N GLN A 66 -12.16 -32.53 4.49
CA GLN A 66 -10.96 -32.71 5.31
C GLN A 66 -10.58 -31.37 5.96
N TRP A 67 -10.63 -31.30 7.30
CA TRP A 67 -10.14 -30.15 8.04
C TRP A 67 -8.61 -30.07 7.91
N ILE A 68 -8.12 -29.09 7.16
CA ILE A 68 -6.69 -28.77 7.08
C ILE A 68 -6.50 -27.45 7.82
N GLY A 69 -5.91 -27.51 9.01
CA GLY A 69 -5.57 -26.32 9.77
C GLY A 69 -4.59 -25.45 8.99
N SER A 70 -4.98 -24.22 8.66
CA SER A 70 -4.02 -23.23 8.18
C SER A 70 -3.14 -22.80 9.34
N VAL A 71 -1.84 -23.04 9.25
CA VAL A 71 -0.84 -22.61 10.26
C VAL A 71 -0.59 -21.10 10.24
N ASN A 72 -1.31 -20.32 9.43
CA ASN A 72 -0.93 -18.96 9.07
C ASN A 72 -1.77 -17.90 9.81
N PHE A 73 -1.51 -17.73 11.11
CA PHE A 73 -2.21 -16.81 12.04
C PHE A 73 -1.49 -15.47 12.28
N GLY A 74 -0.84 -14.91 11.25
CA GLY A 74 -0.20 -13.59 11.36
C GLY A 74 -1.20 -12.44 11.26
N ILE A 75 -1.00 -11.36 12.04
CA ILE A 75 -1.56 -10.03 11.72
C ILE A 75 -1.01 -9.67 10.33
N ARG A 76 -1.82 -9.84 9.28
CA ARG A 76 -1.40 -9.48 7.93
C ARG A 76 -1.28 -7.96 7.89
N LYS A 77 -0.07 -7.45 7.71
CA LYS A 77 0.16 -6.16 7.07
C LYS A 77 0.18 -6.45 5.57
N PRO A 78 -0.95 -6.34 4.84
CA PRO A 78 -0.93 -6.60 3.41
C PRO A 78 0.04 -5.60 2.77
N ASN A 79 1.04 -6.13 2.05
CA ASN A 79 1.88 -5.27 1.20
C ASN A 79 1.06 -4.70 0.04
N PHE A 80 0.05 -5.46 -0.43
CA PHE A 80 -0.87 -5.08 -1.50
C PHE A 80 -2.28 -5.59 -1.21
N VAL A 81 -3.30 -4.83 -1.62
CA VAL A 81 -4.69 -5.28 -1.67
C VAL A 81 -5.03 -5.47 -3.15
N ILE A 82 -5.37 -6.70 -3.54
CA ILE A 82 -5.72 -7.05 -4.91
C ILE A 82 -7.22 -7.38 -4.92
N LEU A 83 -7.97 -6.62 -5.70
CA LEU A 83 -9.39 -6.89 -5.95
C LEU A 83 -9.47 -7.64 -7.28
N HIS A 84 -10.01 -8.86 -7.26
CA HIS A 84 -10.30 -9.62 -8.47
C HIS A 84 -11.81 -9.64 -8.70
N HIS A 85 -12.23 -9.49 -9.95
CA HIS A 85 -13.62 -9.60 -10.33
C HIS A 85 -13.95 -11.07 -10.61
N THR A 86 -14.93 -11.65 -9.91
CA THR A 86 -15.24 -13.09 -9.98
C THR A 86 -15.94 -13.52 -11.27
N ALA A 87 -16.42 -12.58 -12.08
CA ALA A 87 -17.04 -12.88 -13.39
C ALA A 87 -16.01 -13.07 -14.53
N GLN A 88 -14.78 -13.49 -14.22
CA GLN A 88 -13.80 -13.87 -15.25
C GLN A 88 -13.88 -15.38 -15.48
N ASP A 89 -13.88 -15.77 -16.76
CA ASP A 89 -14.19 -17.15 -17.16
C ASP A 89 -12.96 -18.06 -17.16
N SER A 90 -11.76 -17.51 -16.98
CA SER A 90 -10.52 -18.29 -16.96
C SER A 90 -9.40 -17.64 -16.14
N LEU A 91 -8.50 -18.49 -15.64
CA LEU A 91 -7.26 -18.06 -15.00
C LEU A 91 -6.43 -17.15 -15.92
N ALA A 92 -6.33 -17.50 -17.21
CA ALA A 92 -5.57 -16.72 -18.18
C ALA A 92 -6.08 -15.27 -18.28
N GLN A 93 -7.41 -15.10 -18.35
CA GLN A 93 -8.04 -13.79 -18.33
C GLN A 93 -7.80 -13.06 -17.00
N THR A 94 -7.86 -13.75 -15.86
CA THR A 94 -7.55 -13.14 -14.56
C THR A 94 -6.11 -12.66 -14.48
N THR A 95 -5.15 -13.50 -14.89
CA THR A 95 -3.73 -13.15 -14.86
C THR A 95 -3.38 -11.99 -15.78
N ALA A 96 -4.09 -11.81 -16.90
CA ALA A 96 -3.89 -10.67 -17.80
C ALA A 96 -4.38 -9.33 -17.22
N ASN A 97 -5.37 -9.35 -16.34
CA ASN A 97 -6.10 -8.16 -15.89
C ASN A 97 -5.59 -7.55 -14.57
N PHE A 98 -4.29 -7.68 -14.30
CA PHE A 98 -3.66 -7.01 -13.15
C PHE A 98 -3.34 -5.57 -13.53
N ILE A 99 -4.16 -4.65 -13.03
CA ILE A 99 -4.06 -3.21 -13.30
C ILE A 99 -3.98 -2.39 -12.02
N GLY A 100 -3.50 -1.16 -12.13
CA GLY A 100 -3.45 -0.19 -11.05
C GLY A 100 -4.79 0.50 -10.84
N HIS A 101 -4.99 1.03 -9.65
CA HIS A 101 -6.17 1.87 -9.35
C HIS A 101 -6.17 3.15 -10.22
N SER A 102 -4.99 3.62 -10.62
CA SER A 102 -4.82 4.71 -11.56
C SER A 102 -5.28 4.39 -12.97
N ASP A 103 -5.29 3.12 -13.38
CA ASP A 103 -5.70 2.76 -14.72
C ASP A 103 -7.23 2.82 -14.86
N ILE A 104 -7.94 2.39 -13.83
CA ILE A 104 -9.41 2.44 -13.79
C ILE A 104 -9.95 3.84 -13.44
N ALA A 105 -9.23 4.62 -12.64
CA ALA A 105 -9.68 5.95 -12.20
C ALA A 105 -8.58 7.03 -12.33
N PRO A 106 -8.10 7.35 -13.55
CA PRO A 106 -6.94 8.21 -13.77
C PRO A 106 -7.02 9.58 -13.09
N LYS A 107 -8.19 10.21 -13.11
CA LYS A 107 -8.45 11.53 -12.50
C LYS A 107 -8.41 11.52 -10.97
N ARG A 108 -8.77 10.40 -10.35
CA ARG A 108 -9.09 10.35 -8.91
C ARG A 108 -8.02 9.65 -8.09
N LYS A 109 -7.31 8.67 -8.67
CA LYS A 109 -6.54 7.69 -7.91
C LYS A 109 -5.14 7.56 -8.52
N PRO A 110 -4.10 8.08 -7.85
CA PRO A 110 -2.72 7.97 -8.34
C PRO A 110 -2.04 6.66 -7.89
N ASP A 111 -2.70 5.81 -7.11
CA ASP A 111 -2.16 4.54 -6.63
C ASP A 111 -2.30 3.41 -7.68
N PRO A 112 -1.43 2.40 -7.65
CA PRO A 112 -0.26 2.27 -6.79
C PRO A 112 0.92 3.14 -7.28
N ASN A 113 1.69 3.69 -6.34
CA ASN A 113 2.85 4.53 -6.64
C ASN A 113 4.15 3.71 -6.58
N LYS A 114 5.06 3.90 -7.55
CA LYS A 114 6.35 3.19 -7.66
C LYS A 114 6.22 1.65 -7.59
N PHE A 115 5.15 1.12 -8.18
CA PHE A 115 4.86 -0.30 -8.16
C PHE A 115 5.74 -1.07 -9.16
N PRO A 116 6.24 -2.28 -8.85
CA PRO A 116 7.16 -3.00 -9.72
C PRO A 116 6.44 -3.75 -10.87
N TRP A 117 5.73 -3.04 -11.74
CA TRP A 117 4.90 -3.61 -12.81
C TRP A 117 5.66 -4.56 -13.74
N LYS A 118 6.85 -4.19 -14.22
CA LYS A 118 7.70 -5.09 -15.05
C LYS A 118 7.97 -6.43 -14.34
N LYS A 119 8.27 -6.40 -13.03
CA LYS A 119 8.54 -7.64 -12.28
C LYS A 119 7.30 -8.50 -12.14
N LEU A 120 6.12 -7.88 -11.97
CA LEU A 120 4.84 -8.58 -11.87
C LEU A 120 4.50 -9.27 -13.19
N ALA A 121 4.64 -8.57 -14.32
CA ALA A 121 4.39 -9.12 -15.65
C ALA A 121 5.38 -10.23 -16.02
N LEU A 122 6.66 -10.11 -15.66
CA LEU A 122 7.65 -11.20 -15.82
C LEU A 122 7.31 -12.46 -15.01
N LYS A 123 6.42 -12.35 -14.02
CA LYS A 123 5.89 -13.50 -13.26
C LYS A 123 4.54 -14.01 -13.80
N GLY A 124 4.09 -13.50 -14.95
CA GLY A 124 2.86 -13.91 -15.61
C GLY A 124 1.61 -13.14 -15.16
N PHE A 125 1.76 -11.98 -14.52
CA PHE A 125 0.64 -11.18 -14.01
C PHE A 125 0.63 -9.78 -14.63
N GLY A 126 -0.40 -9.48 -15.42
CA GLY A 126 -0.54 -8.23 -16.15
C GLY A 126 0.26 -8.20 -17.45
N PHE A 127 -0.02 -7.21 -18.28
CA PHE A 127 0.71 -6.99 -19.51
C PHE A 127 1.95 -6.13 -19.30
N TRP A 128 2.96 -6.33 -20.15
CA TRP A 128 4.13 -5.48 -20.27
C TRP A 128 4.61 -5.50 -21.73
N TYR A 129 5.29 -4.45 -22.17
CA TYR A 129 5.88 -4.41 -23.52
C TYR A 129 7.11 -5.30 -23.61
N ASP A 130 7.42 -5.78 -24.81
CA ASP A 130 8.61 -6.60 -25.06
C ASP A 130 9.86 -5.73 -25.18
N ASP A 131 11.05 -6.30 -24.93
CA ASP A 131 12.29 -5.54 -25.03
C ASP A 131 12.58 -5.07 -26.48
N ILE A 132 12.03 -5.77 -27.48
CA ILE A 132 12.07 -5.37 -28.90
C ILE A 132 10.71 -4.79 -29.28
N LEU A 133 10.67 -3.46 -29.44
CA LEU A 133 9.45 -2.74 -29.80
C LEU A 133 9.23 -2.72 -31.31
N LYS A 134 7.98 -2.97 -31.73
CA LYS A 134 7.52 -2.79 -33.10
C LYS A 134 7.08 -1.35 -33.33
N ASN A 135 7.26 -0.85 -34.55
CA ASN A 135 6.77 0.47 -34.91
C ASN A 135 5.25 0.45 -35.11
N PRO A 136 4.53 1.47 -34.61
CA PRO A 136 3.12 1.64 -34.91
C PRO A 136 2.90 1.98 -36.40
N PRO A 137 1.71 1.68 -36.94
CA PRO A 137 1.23 2.26 -38.19
C PRO A 137 1.27 3.80 -38.16
N VAL A 138 1.37 4.42 -39.33
CA VAL A 138 1.45 5.89 -39.47
C VAL A 138 0.21 6.60 -38.93
N ASP A 139 -0.94 5.94 -39.02
CA ASP A 139 -2.26 6.39 -38.60
C ASP A 139 -2.66 5.91 -37.20
N PHE A 140 -1.71 5.45 -36.38
CA PHE A 140 -1.99 4.93 -35.04
C PHE A 140 -2.62 5.99 -34.12
N ASP A 141 -3.89 5.77 -33.78
CA ASP A 141 -4.64 6.63 -32.86
C ASP A 141 -4.40 6.23 -31.41
N THR A 142 -3.58 7.05 -30.73
CA THR A 142 -3.21 6.85 -29.32
C THR A 142 -4.40 6.96 -28.37
N THR A 143 -5.40 7.79 -28.67
CA THR A 143 -6.55 7.99 -27.79
C THR A 143 -7.48 6.79 -27.86
N ASN A 144 -7.74 6.30 -29.08
CA ASN A 144 -8.52 5.09 -29.26
C ASN A 144 -7.82 3.85 -28.68
N ALA A 145 -6.49 3.74 -28.81
CA ALA A 145 -5.73 2.67 -28.18
C ALA A 145 -5.89 2.68 -26.65
N LEU A 146 -5.73 3.84 -25.99
CA LEU A 146 -5.94 3.97 -24.55
C LEU A 146 -7.37 3.61 -24.14
N LYS A 147 -8.36 4.02 -24.92
CA LYS A 147 -9.78 3.70 -24.66
C LYS A 147 -10.05 2.20 -24.77
N LEU A 148 -9.49 1.54 -25.78
CA LEU A 148 -9.63 0.09 -25.98
C LEU A 148 -8.93 -0.73 -24.91
N MET A 149 -7.81 -0.23 -24.36
CA MET A 149 -7.17 -0.81 -23.17
C MET A 149 -8.02 -0.65 -21.88
N GLY A 150 -9.11 0.12 -21.93
CA GLY A 150 -10.05 0.28 -20.82
C GLY A 150 -9.86 1.55 -19.98
N TYR A 151 -9.01 2.49 -20.40
CA TYR A 151 -8.87 3.77 -19.70
C TYR A 151 -10.07 4.68 -19.93
N ASP A 152 -10.46 5.44 -18.90
CA ASP A 152 -11.32 6.63 -19.07
C ASP A 152 -10.51 7.75 -19.73
N THR A 153 -10.83 8.08 -20.99
CA THR A 153 -10.17 9.11 -21.80
C THR A 153 -10.87 10.47 -21.74
N SER A 154 -11.82 10.69 -20.82
CA SER A 154 -12.50 11.98 -20.67
C SER A 154 -11.58 13.12 -20.21
N ASP A 155 -10.37 12.81 -19.73
CA ASP A 155 -9.25 13.75 -19.58
C ASP A 155 -7.97 13.04 -19.99
N ILE A 156 -7.52 13.35 -21.21
CA ILE A 156 -6.38 12.70 -21.82
C ILE A 156 -5.09 12.92 -21.03
N GLY A 157 -4.94 14.05 -20.32
CA GLY A 157 -3.74 14.34 -19.53
C GLY A 157 -3.63 13.41 -18.32
N ALA A 158 -4.74 13.23 -17.61
CA ALA A 158 -4.84 12.27 -16.51
C ALA A 158 -4.63 10.83 -17.00
N THR A 159 -5.21 10.46 -18.14
CA THR A 159 -5.04 9.13 -18.75
C THR A 159 -3.58 8.86 -19.12
N ILE A 160 -2.91 9.80 -19.79
CA ILE A 160 -1.49 9.66 -20.15
C ILE A 160 -0.63 9.53 -18.90
N THR A 161 -0.92 10.30 -17.85
CA THR A 161 -0.23 10.23 -16.57
C THR A 161 -0.38 8.84 -15.93
N ALA A 162 -1.59 8.26 -15.98
CA ALA A 162 -1.85 6.91 -15.47
C ALA A 162 -1.13 5.83 -16.28
N PHE A 163 -1.25 5.87 -17.61
CA PHE A 163 -0.53 4.98 -18.52
C PHE A 163 0.98 5.01 -18.24
N LYS A 164 1.54 6.21 -18.14
CA LYS A 164 2.96 6.41 -17.85
C LYS A 164 3.36 5.87 -16.48
N ARG A 165 2.53 6.06 -15.45
CA ARG A 165 2.78 5.51 -14.11
C ARG A 165 2.85 3.98 -14.11
N HIS A 166 2.07 3.34 -14.96
CA HIS A 166 2.08 1.89 -15.12
C HIS A 166 3.29 1.44 -15.95
N PHE A 167 3.38 1.87 -17.21
CA PHE A 167 4.29 1.27 -18.19
C PHE A 167 5.63 1.98 -18.37
N ILE A 168 5.71 3.29 -18.11
CA ILE A 168 6.94 4.08 -18.37
C ILE A 168 7.76 4.29 -17.09
N GLN A 169 7.10 4.69 -16.01
CA GLN A 169 7.59 4.85 -14.63
C GLN A 169 8.74 5.86 -14.41
N THR A 170 9.40 6.32 -15.46
CA THR A 170 10.52 7.28 -15.42
C THR A 170 10.06 8.73 -15.60
N ASP A 171 9.03 8.95 -16.40
CA ASP A 171 8.36 10.23 -16.62
C ASP A 171 6.85 10.02 -16.53
N ILE A 172 6.15 10.99 -15.92
CA ILE A 172 4.69 10.99 -15.78
C ILE A 172 4.07 12.30 -16.28
N MET A 173 4.80 13.11 -17.04
CA MET A 173 4.23 14.30 -17.67
C MET A 173 3.03 13.93 -18.56
N PRO A 174 1.95 14.72 -18.57
CA PRO A 174 0.70 14.43 -19.28
C PRO A 174 0.81 14.65 -20.80
N LYS A 175 1.88 14.14 -21.41
CA LYS A 175 2.19 14.21 -22.84
C LYS A 175 2.95 12.96 -23.26
N LEU A 176 2.52 12.30 -24.33
CA LEU A 176 3.24 11.16 -24.90
C LEU A 176 4.46 11.63 -25.70
N THR A 177 5.62 11.04 -25.42
CA THR A 177 6.83 11.13 -26.25
C THR A 177 6.78 10.08 -27.36
N PRO A 178 7.63 10.17 -28.40
CA PRO A 178 7.70 9.14 -29.44
C PRO A 178 7.97 7.73 -28.89
N VAL A 179 8.76 7.62 -27.82
CA VAL A 179 9.02 6.34 -27.14
C VAL A 179 7.79 5.83 -26.41
N ASP A 180 7.03 6.72 -25.77
CA ASP A 180 5.79 6.33 -25.09
C ASP A 180 4.74 5.82 -26.08
N ILE A 181 4.69 6.39 -27.29
CA ILE A 181 3.79 5.94 -28.36
C ILE A 181 4.19 4.53 -28.83
N LEU A 182 5.49 4.24 -28.98
CA LEU A 182 5.99 2.90 -29.28
C LEU A 182 5.57 1.90 -28.19
N VAL A 183 5.77 2.25 -26.93
CA VAL A 183 5.35 1.39 -25.80
C VAL A 183 3.84 1.18 -25.83
N LEU A 184 3.05 2.25 -25.97
CA LEU A 184 1.59 2.18 -26.04
C LEU A 184 1.13 1.22 -27.11
N TYR A 185 1.65 1.33 -28.33
CA TYR A 185 1.30 0.42 -29.43
C TYR A 185 1.60 -1.04 -29.08
N ASN A 186 2.80 -1.34 -28.58
CA ASN A 186 3.21 -2.71 -28.29
C ASN A 186 2.43 -3.33 -27.13
N VAL A 187 2.06 -2.53 -26.11
CA VAL A 187 1.19 -3.01 -25.02
C VAL A 187 -0.24 -3.19 -25.51
N TYR A 188 -0.79 -2.20 -26.23
CA TYR A 188 -2.15 -2.22 -26.75
C TYR A 188 -2.44 -3.47 -27.59
N THR A 189 -1.49 -3.93 -28.41
CA THR A 189 -1.66 -5.15 -29.23
C THR A 189 -1.81 -6.45 -28.42
N LYS A 190 -1.62 -6.40 -27.09
CA LYS A 190 -1.81 -7.54 -26.18
C LYS A 190 -3.19 -7.55 -25.51
N TYR A 191 -3.94 -6.45 -25.58
CA TYR A 191 -5.32 -6.33 -25.13
C TYR A 191 -6.29 -6.80 -26.22
#